data_AF-A0A5S3Z1Z7-F1
#
_entry.id   AF-A0A5S3Z1Z7-F1
#
_cell.length_a   1.000
_cell.length_b   1.000
_cell.length_c   1.000
_cell.angle_alpha   90.00
_cell.angle_beta   90.00
_cell.angle_gamma   90.00
#
_symmetry.space_group_name_H-M   'P 1'
#
loop_
_entity.id
_entity.type
_entity.pdbx_description
1 polymer ?
#
loop_
_entity_poly.entity_id
_entity_poly.type
_entity_poly.pdbx_seq_one_letter_code
_entity_poly.pdbx_strand_id
1 'polypeptide(L)'
;MSNKAVFLDRDGVINVDHAYVHKTEDFEFIAGVFAACRSFQQRGYRLIIVTNQSGIARGYYSEQQFAELTTWMKEQFLQHDVRIDEVYYCPHHPTKGVGDYRQQCACRKPEPGMLQRGIAAFNLDPEHCVMVGDKHGDIQAAQRCGIGTKVLVRSGQKFDQKAQSDADYTCDSLADVPALL
;
A
#
# COMPACT_ATOMS: atom_id res chain seq x y z
N MET A 1 -24.98 3.14 3.68
CA MET A 1 -23.70 3.65 3.14
C MET A 1 -22.78 2.45 3.00
N SER A 2 -22.18 2.21 1.84
CA SER A 2 -21.18 1.15 1.70
C SER A 2 -19.87 1.59 2.38
N ASN A 3 -19.31 0.73 3.21
CA ASN A 3 -18.00 0.98 3.82
C ASN A 3 -16.94 0.79 2.74
N LYS A 4 -16.17 1.82 2.45
CA LYS A 4 -15.16 1.81 1.38
C LYS A 4 -13.80 2.25 1.88
N ALA A 5 -12.75 1.74 1.27
CA ALA A 5 -11.37 2.10 1.58
C ALA A 5 -10.55 2.34 0.32
N VAL A 6 -9.53 3.18 0.48
CA VAL A 6 -8.37 3.20 -0.42
C VAL A 6 -7.27 2.39 0.24
N PHE A 7 -6.92 1.28 -0.39
CA PHE A 7 -5.75 0.48 -0.09
C PHE A 7 -4.54 1.08 -0.79
N LEU A 8 -3.47 1.34 -0.05
CA LEU A 8 -2.26 2.00 -0.54
C LEU A 8 -1.06 1.08 -0.36
N ASP A 9 -0.23 0.89 -1.39
CA ASP A 9 1.16 0.50 -1.11
C ASP A 9 1.92 1.65 -0.42
N ARG A 10 3.10 1.35 0.12
CA ARG A 10 3.93 2.31 0.84
C ARG A 10 5.03 2.86 -0.06
N ASP A 11 6.03 2.03 -0.35
CA ASP A 11 7.19 2.42 -1.17
C ASP A 11 6.78 2.55 -2.65
N GLY A 12 7.04 3.72 -3.24
CA GLY A 12 6.62 4.08 -4.60
C GLY A 12 5.25 4.74 -4.69
N VAL A 13 4.47 4.79 -3.60
CA VAL A 13 3.11 5.36 -3.57
C VAL A 13 2.96 6.46 -2.50
N ILE A 14 3.32 6.16 -1.26
CA ILE A 14 3.35 7.11 -0.14
C ILE A 14 4.72 7.78 -0.04
N ASN A 15 5.78 6.98 -0.12
CA ASN A 15 7.16 7.45 -0.09
C ASN A 15 7.92 7.08 -1.35
N VAL A 16 8.99 7.80 -1.63
CA VAL A 16 9.95 7.43 -2.68
C VAL A 16 10.59 6.09 -2.31
N ASP A 17 10.65 5.16 -3.26
CA ASP A 17 11.28 3.84 -3.08
C ASP A 17 12.81 3.96 -3.25
N HIS A 18 13.51 4.37 -2.18
CA HIS A 18 14.98 4.36 -2.11
C HIS A 18 15.59 2.97 -1.84
N ALA A 19 14.79 1.91 -2.02
CA ALA A 19 15.07 0.52 -1.67
C ALA A 19 15.28 0.29 -0.16
N TYR A 20 14.35 -0.47 0.44
CA TYR A 20 14.44 -0.90 1.85
C TYR A 20 14.40 0.25 2.87
N VAL A 21 13.58 1.28 2.62
CA VAL A 21 13.37 2.39 3.54
C VAL A 21 12.85 1.89 4.89
N HIS A 22 13.65 2.07 5.94
CA HIS A 22 13.37 1.62 7.31
C HIS A 22 13.77 2.64 8.39
N LYS A 23 14.21 3.84 7.98
CA LYS A 23 14.54 4.95 8.86
C LYS A 23 13.80 6.20 8.43
N THR A 24 13.53 7.07 9.39
CA THR A 24 12.81 8.33 9.15
C THR A 24 13.61 9.31 8.28
N GLU A 25 14.94 9.33 8.43
CA GLU A 25 15.87 10.16 7.63
C GLU A 25 15.85 9.82 6.14
N ASP A 26 15.53 8.58 5.79
CA ASP A 26 15.44 8.10 4.40
C ASP A 26 13.98 8.13 3.87
N PHE A 27 13.02 8.52 4.72
CA PHE A 27 11.60 8.50 4.36
C PHE A 27 11.19 9.83 3.72
N GLU A 28 11.20 9.84 2.39
CA GLU A 28 10.76 10.98 1.59
C GLU A 28 9.32 10.79 1.11
N PHE A 29 8.39 11.62 1.58
CA PHE A 29 7.01 11.61 1.13
C PHE A 29 6.90 12.05 -0.34
N ILE A 30 6.13 11.31 -1.13
CA ILE A 30 5.80 11.72 -2.51
C ILE A 30 4.95 12.99 -2.47
N ALA A 31 5.27 13.95 -3.32
CA ALA A 31 4.56 15.22 -3.40
C ALA A 31 3.04 15.00 -3.57
N GLY A 32 2.25 15.70 -2.74
CA GLY A 32 0.78 15.64 -2.80
C GLY A 32 0.11 14.48 -2.05
N VAL A 33 0.87 13.54 -1.47
CA VAL A 33 0.33 12.38 -0.71
C VAL A 33 -0.70 12.78 0.36
N PHE A 34 -0.38 13.78 1.19
CA PHE A 34 -1.28 14.21 2.27
C PHE A 34 -2.57 14.83 1.73
N ALA A 35 -2.48 15.63 0.67
CA ALA A 35 -3.64 16.26 0.04
C ALA A 35 -4.57 15.20 -0.60
N ALA A 36 -3.99 14.21 -1.28
CA ALA A 36 -4.74 13.09 -1.86
C ALA A 36 -5.47 12.28 -0.78
N CYS A 37 -4.75 11.87 0.26
CA CYS A 37 -5.31 11.12 1.37
C CYS A 37 -6.43 11.88 2.08
N ARG A 38 -6.26 13.20 2.29
CA ARG A 38 -7.31 14.06 2.85
C ARG A 38 -8.55 14.08 1.96
N SER A 39 -8.37 14.17 0.63
CA SER A 39 -9.48 14.12 -0.33
C SER A 39 -10.26 12.81 -0.25
N PHE A 40 -9.56 11.67 -0.13
CA PHE A 40 -10.22 10.37 0.06
C PHE A 40 -11.05 10.33 1.34
N GLN A 41 -10.52 10.82 2.46
CA GLN A 41 -11.25 10.85 3.73
C GLN A 41 -12.48 11.76 3.68
N GLN A 42 -12.39 12.93 3.05
CA GLN A 42 -13.53 13.82 2.82
C GLN A 42 -14.64 13.15 1.98
N ARG A 43 -14.27 12.21 1.11
CA ARG A 43 -15.20 11.40 0.30
C ARG A 43 -15.67 10.13 1.00
N GLY A 44 -15.35 9.97 2.29
CA GLY A 44 -15.79 8.85 3.14
C GLY A 44 -14.99 7.56 2.96
N TYR A 45 -13.80 7.60 2.36
CA TYR A 45 -12.91 6.44 2.32
C TYR A 45 -12.11 6.30 3.60
N ARG A 46 -11.96 5.06 4.05
CA ARG A 46 -10.90 4.67 4.98
C ARG A 46 -9.55 4.61 4.26
N LEU A 47 -8.46 4.84 4.98
CA LEU A 47 -7.10 4.73 4.44
C LEU A 47 -6.39 3.54 5.08
N ILE A 48 -6.09 2.53 4.28
CA ILE A 48 -5.46 1.30 4.74
C ILE A 48 -4.19 1.07 3.94
N ILE A 49 -3.05 0.92 4.62
CA ILE A 49 -1.78 0.62 3.95
C ILE A 49 -1.61 -0.90 3.90
N VAL A 50 -1.20 -1.42 2.73
CA VAL A 50 -0.95 -2.85 2.47
C VAL A 50 0.40 -3.02 1.78
N THR A 51 1.46 -3.32 2.53
CA THR A 51 2.84 -3.23 2.01
C THR A 51 3.67 -4.51 2.14
N ASN A 52 4.43 -4.83 1.09
CA ASN A 52 5.37 -5.95 1.11
C ASN A 52 6.74 -5.49 1.66
N GLN A 53 7.09 -5.90 2.89
CA GLN A 53 8.30 -5.46 3.61
C GLN A 53 9.35 -6.58 3.68
N SER A 54 9.75 -7.09 2.52
CA SER A 54 10.69 -8.22 2.44
C SER A 54 12.12 -7.92 2.88
N GLY A 55 12.44 -6.65 3.19
CA GLY A 55 13.71 -6.31 3.83
C GLY A 55 13.87 -6.97 5.19
N ILE A 56 12.74 -7.22 5.89
CA ILE A 56 12.70 -7.98 7.14
C ILE A 56 13.17 -9.41 6.92
N ALA A 57 12.56 -10.14 5.97
CA ALA A 57 12.99 -11.50 5.64
C ALA A 57 14.47 -11.58 5.24
N ARG A 58 15.01 -10.53 4.63
CA ARG A 58 16.38 -10.47 4.15
C ARG A 58 17.38 -10.01 5.22
N GLY A 59 16.90 -9.65 6.42
CA GLY A 59 17.73 -9.18 7.52
C GLY A 59 18.28 -7.76 7.35
N TYR A 60 17.67 -6.94 6.48
CA TYR A 60 18.09 -5.54 6.30
C TYR A 60 17.63 -4.62 7.44
N TYR A 61 16.48 -4.94 8.03
CA TYR A 61 15.95 -4.27 9.22
C TYR A 61 14.98 -5.21 9.95
N SER A 62 14.72 -4.93 11.23
CA SER A 62 13.82 -5.72 12.06
C SER A 62 12.35 -5.29 11.93
N GLU A 63 11.43 -6.14 12.38
CA GLU A 63 10.02 -5.74 12.57
C GLU A 63 9.88 -4.56 13.53
N GLN A 64 10.75 -4.45 14.54
CA GLN A 64 10.76 -3.33 15.47
C GLN A 64 11.08 -2.02 14.74
N GLN A 65 12.12 -1.98 13.90
CA GLN A 65 12.46 -0.80 13.11
C GLN A 65 11.31 -0.43 12.15
N PHE A 66 10.68 -1.42 11.54
CA PHE A 66 9.47 -1.20 10.73
C PHE A 66 8.33 -0.60 11.55
N ALA A 67 8.08 -1.09 12.76
CA ALA A 67 7.02 -0.61 13.64
C ALA A 67 7.28 0.83 14.13
N GLU A 68 8.53 1.16 14.47
CA GLU A 68 8.98 2.51 14.84
C GLU A 68 8.77 3.49 13.68
N LEU A 69 9.24 3.13 12.48
CA LEU A 69 9.02 3.93 11.27
C LEU A 69 7.54 4.09 10.94
N THR A 70 6.75 3.02 11.07
CA THR A 70 5.31 3.05 10.80
C THR A 70 4.58 3.96 11.78
N THR A 71 4.99 3.97 13.04
CA THR A 71 4.44 4.85 14.07
C THR A 71 4.71 6.30 13.72
N TRP A 72 5.97 6.63 13.45
CA TRP A 72 6.36 7.96 13.00
C TRP A 72 5.61 8.39 11.74
N MET A 73 5.48 7.51 10.73
CA MET A 73 4.76 7.81 9.49
C MET A 73 3.29 8.16 9.79
N LYS A 74 2.61 7.40 10.65
CA LYS A 74 1.23 7.69 11.07
C LYS A 74 1.12 9.03 11.79
N GLU A 75 2.11 9.39 12.61
CA GLU A 75 2.16 10.71 13.26
C GLU A 75 2.30 11.84 12.23
N GLN A 76 3.12 11.67 11.19
CA GLN A 76 3.22 12.66 10.11
C GLN A 76 1.87 12.85 9.41
N PHE A 77 1.17 11.76 9.08
CA PHE A 77 -0.18 11.85 8.52
C PHE A 77 -1.15 12.60 9.44
N LEU A 78 -1.10 12.34 10.75
CA LEU A 78 -1.96 13.02 11.73
C LEU A 78 -1.68 14.52 11.82
N GLN A 79 -0.40 14.94 11.74
CA GLN A 79 -0.02 16.36 11.67
C GLN A 79 -0.60 17.07 10.44
N HIS A 80 -0.94 16.31 9.40
CA HIS A 80 -1.59 16.79 8.19
C HIS A 80 -3.11 16.50 8.16
N ASP A 81 -3.76 16.35 9.31
CA ASP A 81 -5.19 16.07 9.44
C ASP A 81 -5.65 14.81 8.68
N VAL A 82 -4.74 13.86 8.49
CA VAL A 82 -5.02 12.60 7.81
C VAL A 82 -4.88 11.44 8.80
N ARG A 83 -5.87 10.56 8.82
CA ARG A 83 -5.84 9.35 9.65
C ARG A 83 -5.64 8.10 8.78
N ILE A 84 -4.54 7.40 8.99
CA ILE A 84 -4.37 6.02 8.51
C ILE A 84 -5.09 5.08 9.48
N ASP A 85 -6.13 4.40 8.99
CA ASP A 85 -6.94 3.48 9.79
C ASP A 85 -6.15 2.24 10.22
N GLU A 86 -5.38 1.65 9.31
CA GLU A 86 -4.58 0.45 9.58
C GLU A 86 -3.40 0.31 8.62
N VAL A 87 -2.36 -0.40 9.07
CA VAL A 87 -1.20 -0.80 8.26
C VAL A 87 -1.03 -2.31 8.35
N TYR A 88 -1.37 -3.00 7.25
CA TYR A 88 -1.01 -4.39 7.07
C TYR A 88 0.30 -4.49 6.29
N TYR A 89 1.17 -5.39 6.73
CA TYR A 89 2.44 -5.63 6.06
C TYR A 89 2.76 -7.11 5.97
N CYS A 90 3.56 -7.48 4.98
CA CYS A 90 4.11 -8.81 4.82
C CYS A 90 5.64 -8.79 5.02
N PRO A 91 6.18 -9.39 6.10
CA PRO A 91 7.62 -9.46 6.31
C PRO A 91 8.28 -10.60 5.52
N HIS A 92 7.51 -11.53 4.93
CA HIS A 92 8.00 -12.80 4.40
C HIS A 92 8.57 -12.72 2.98
N HIS A 93 9.41 -13.70 2.64
CA HIS A 93 9.84 -13.95 1.27
C HIS A 93 10.11 -15.45 1.02
N PRO A 94 9.60 -16.06 -0.07
CA PRO A 94 9.65 -17.51 -0.27
C PRO A 94 11.07 -18.08 -0.44
N THR A 95 11.95 -17.37 -1.16
CA THR A 95 13.30 -17.89 -1.50
C THR A 95 14.47 -17.10 -0.94
N LYS A 96 14.29 -15.80 -0.64
CA LYS A 96 15.35 -14.90 -0.17
C LYS A 96 15.25 -14.57 1.32
N GLY A 97 14.27 -15.13 2.02
CA GLY A 97 14.15 -14.97 3.46
C GLY A 97 15.14 -15.82 4.24
N VAL A 98 15.32 -15.49 5.53
CA VAL A 98 16.09 -16.25 6.51
C VAL A 98 15.19 -16.61 7.70
N GLY A 99 15.42 -17.79 8.30
CA GLY A 99 14.65 -18.27 9.46
C GLY A 99 13.15 -18.36 9.17
N ASP A 100 12.35 -17.96 10.15
CA ASP A 100 10.88 -18.00 10.09
C ASP A 100 10.30 -17.09 8.99
N TYR A 101 11.08 -16.14 8.47
CA TYR A 101 10.63 -15.27 7.39
C TYR A 101 10.76 -15.89 5.99
N ARG A 102 11.45 -17.03 5.87
CA ARG A 102 11.60 -17.76 4.60
C ARG A 102 10.43 -18.70 4.36
N GLN A 103 9.30 -18.16 3.93
CA GLN A 103 8.11 -18.95 3.68
C GLN A 103 7.25 -18.40 2.54
N GLN A 104 6.46 -19.30 1.95
CA GLN A 104 5.27 -18.90 1.20
C GLN A 104 4.20 -18.50 2.21
N CYS A 105 3.46 -17.43 1.94
CA CYS A 105 2.43 -16.94 2.85
C CYS A 105 1.28 -16.32 2.06
N ALA A 106 0.09 -16.30 2.66
CA ALA A 106 -1.10 -15.70 2.05
C ALA A 106 -1.09 -14.15 2.07
N CYS A 107 -0.17 -13.50 2.79
CA CYS A 107 -0.14 -12.04 2.92
C CYS A 107 0.76 -11.33 1.90
N ARG A 108 1.72 -12.03 1.26
CA ARG A 108 2.66 -11.38 0.33
C ARG A 108 1.97 -11.13 -1.01
N LYS A 109 1.76 -9.87 -1.39
CA LYS A 109 1.24 -9.52 -2.73
C LYS A 109 2.11 -10.20 -3.81
N PRO A 110 1.54 -10.94 -4.78
CA PRO A 110 0.15 -10.85 -5.25
C PRO A 110 -0.91 -11.64 -4.46
N GLU A 111 -0.54 -12.32 -3.37
CA GLU A 111 -1.55 -12.94 -2.50
C GLU A 111 -2.40 -11.86 -1.79
N PRO A 112 -3.74 -12.07 -1.71
CA PRO A 112 -4.68 -11.04 -1.30
C PRO A 112 -4.83 -10.88 0.22
N GLY A 113 -4.11 -11.66 1.04
CA GLY A 113 -4.41 -11.81 2.46
C GLY A 113 -4.38 -10.51 3.27
N MET A 114 -3.53 -9.54 2.91
CA MET A 114 -3.55 -8.22 3.56
C MET A 114 -4.84 -7.44 3.26
N LEU A 115 -5.27 -7.44 2.00
CA LEU A 115 -6.50 -6.77 1.58
C LEU A 115 -7.73 -7.46 2.20
N GLN A 116 -7.77 -8.80 2.18
CA GLN A 116 -8.83 -9.59 2.81
C GLN A 116 -8.98 -9.28 4.30
N ARG A 117 -7.86 -9.14 5.03
CA ARG A 117 -7.88 -8.75 6.44
C ARG A 117 -8.51 -7.36 6.63
N GLY A 118 -8.14 -6.38 5.82
CA GLY A 118 -8.73 -5.04 5.86
C GLY A 118 -10.23 -5.05 5.52
N ILE A 119 -10.62 -5.78 4.48
CA ILE A 119 -12.04 -5.95 4.10
C ILE A 119 -12.85 -6.50 5.26
N ALA A 120 -12.39 -7.59 5.87
CA ALA A 120 -13.09 -8.23 6.99
C ALA A 120 -13.11 -7.33 8.24
N ALA A 121 -11.98 -6.74 8.63
CA ALA A 121 -11.86 -5.95 9.84
C ALA A 121 -12.74 -4.69 9.85
N PHE A 122 -12.91 -4.07 8.68
CA PHE A 122 -13.69 -2.83 8.53
C PHE A 122 -15.05 -3.05 7.87
N ASN A 123 -15.45 -4.32 7.65
CA ASN A 123 -16.68 -4.70 6.94
C ASN A 123 -16.85 -3.90 5.65
N LEU A 124 -15.80 -3.88 4.82
CA LEU A 124 -15.76 -3.12 3.58
C LEU A 124 -16.52 -3.84 2.48
N ASP A 125 -17.06 -3.05 1.55
CA ASP A 125 -17.54 -3.53 0.27
C ASP A 125 -16.41 -3.41 -0.77
N PRO A 126 -15.81 -4.53 -1.23
CA PRO A 126 -14.67 -4.51 -2.15
C PRO A 126 -14.97 -3.79 -3.47
N GLU A 127 -16.20 -3.86 -3.97
CA GLU A 127 -16.60 -3.22 -5.23
C GLU A 127 -16.48 -1.69 -5.15
N HIS A 128 -16.61 -1.12 -3.95
CA HIS A 128 -16.46 0.31 -3.71
C HIS A 128 -15.05 0.72 -3.24
N CYS A 129 -14.13 -0.24 -3.10
CA CYS A 129 -12.76 0.01 -2.68
C CYS A 129 -11.83 0.31 -3.86
N VAL A 130 -10.69 0.92 -3.54
CA VAL A 130 -9.65 1.29 -4.49
C VAL A 130 -8.33 0.67 -4.04
N MET A 131 -7.53 0.11 -4.95
CA MET A 131 -6.13 -0.23 -4.70
C MET A 131 -5.24 0.72 -5.50
N VAL A 132 -4.27 1.36 -4.84
CA VAL A 132 -3.22 2.14 -5.48
C VAL A 132 -1.86 1.50 -5.20
N GLY A 133 -1.16 1.13 -6.26
CA GLY A 133 0.15 0.48 -6.20
C GLY A 133 1.06 0.95 -7.33
N ASP A 134 2.33 0.56 -7.29
CA ASP A 134 3.31 0.82 -8.35
C ASP A 134 3.74 -0.48 -9.07
N LYS A 135 3.32 -1.65 -8.57
CA LYS A 135 3.70 -2.97 -9.09
C LYS A 135 2.49 -3.78 -9.54
N HIS A 136 2.72 -4.68 -10.51
CA HIS A 136 1.68 -5.60 -10.98
C HIS A 136 1.10 -6.46 -9.85
N GLY A 137 1.93 -6.84 -8.88
CA GLY A 137 1.50 -7.62 -7.72
C GLY A 137 0.40 -6.95 -6.90
N ASP A 138 0.35 -5.61 -6.87
CA ASP A 138 -0.71 -4.84 -6.20
C ASP A 138 -2.05 -5.03 -6.90
N ILE A 139 -2.02 -4.90 -8.23
CA ILE A 139 -3.19 -5.03 -9.09
C ILE A 139 -3.70 -6.47 -9.05
N GLN A 140 -2.83 -7.46 -9.08
CA GLN A 140 -3.20 -8.87 -8.95
C GLN A 140 -3.84 -9.18 -7.60
N ALA A 141 -3.29 -8.65 -6.50
CA ALA A 141 -3.89 -8.82 -5.18
C ALA A 141 -5.29 -8.19 -5.11
N ALA A 142 -5.45 -7.00 -5.68
CA ALA A 142 -6.73 -6.30 -5.75
C ALA A 142 -7.77 -7.06 -6.58
N GLN A 143 -7.39 -7.59 -7.75
CA GLN A 143 -8.26 -8.43 -8.59
C GLN A 143 -8.73 -9.68 -7.84
N ARG A 144 -7.83 -10.37 -7.13
CA ARG A 144 -8.17 -11.57 -6.33
C ARG A 144 -9.13 -11.26 -5.17
N CYS A 145 -9.22 -10.01 -4.75
CA CYS A 145 -10.17 -9.52 -3.73
C CYS A 145 -11.48 -8.98 -4.31
N GLY A 146 -11.60 -8.84 -5.63
CA GLY A 146 -12.73 -8.15 -6.25
C GLY A 146 -12.77 -6.64 -5.94
N ILE A 147 -11.60 -6.01 -5.73
CA ILE A 147 -11.53 -4.56 -5.56
C ILE A 147 -12.00 -3.86 -6.84
N GLY A 148 -12.96 -2.95 -6.70
CA GLY A 148 -13.61 -2.30 -7.84
C GLY A 148 -12.66 -1.48 -8.70
N THR A 149 -11.83 -0.62 -8.08
CA THR A 149 -10.89 0.25 -8.81
C THR A 149 -9.43 -0.07 -8.49
N LYS A 150 -8.60 -0.18 -9.53
CA LYS A 150 -7.19 -0.58 -9.46
C LYS A 150 -6.36 0.45 -10.21
N VAL A 151 -5.47 1.12 -9.51
CA VAL A 151 -4.69 2.24 -10.05
C VAL A 151 -3.21 1.94 -9.93
N LEU A 152 -2.49 2.08 -11.05
CA LEU A 152 -1.03 2.10 -11.06
C LEU A 152 -0.51 3.53 -11.08
N VAL A 153 0.51 3.80 -10.28
CA VAL A 153 1.21 5.10 -10.25
C VAL A 153 2.64 4.96 -10.78
N ARG A 154 3.16 6.00 -11.45
CA ARG A 154 4.52 6.04 -12.00
C ARG A 154 5.58 6.56 -11.03
N SER A 155 5.19 6.91 -9.80
CA SER A 155 6.09 7.40 -8.75
C SER A 155 7.00 6.33 -8.14
N GLY A 156 6.77 5.06 -8.44
CA GLY A 156 7.58 3.92 -7.97
C GLY A 156 8.26 3.16 -9.11
N GLN A 157 8.05 1.85 -9.12
CA GLN A 157 8.66 0.97 -10.11
C GLN A 157 8.06 1.14 -11.50
N LYS A 158 8.89 0.89 -12.52
CA LYS A 158 8.40 0.76 -13.89
C LYS A 158 7.60 -0.54 -13.99
N PHE A 159 6.44 -0.45 -14.62
CA PHE A 159 5.58 -1.60 -14.90
C PHE A 159 5.49 -1.82 -16.42
N ASP A 160 5.22 -3.07 -16.80
CA ASP A 160 5.09 -3.46 -18.20
C ASP A 160 3.66 -3.22 -18.73
N GLN A 161 3.47 -3.49 -20.03
CA GLN A 161 2.18 -3.33 -20.69
C GLN A 161 1.11 -4.27 -20.09
N LYS A 162 1.51 -5.42 -19.55
CA LYS A 162 0.57 -6.37 -18.94
C LYS A 162 0.00 -5.81 -17.65
N ALA A 163 0.84 -5.30 -16.77
CA ALA A 163 0.44 -4.61 -15.56
C ALA A 163 -0.49 -3.42 -15.85
N GLN A 164 -0.14 -2.61 -16.86
CA GLN A 164 -0.98 -1.50 -17.30
C GLN A 164 -2.36 -1.96 -17.81
N SER A 165 -2.42 -3.07 -18.54
CA SER A 165 -3.70 -3.61 -19.04
C SER A 165 -4.59 -4.21 -17.96
N ASP A 166 -4.01 -4.61 -16.83
CA ASP A 166 -4.73 -5.22 -15.70
C ASP A 166 -5.27 -4.18 -14.70
N ALA A 167 -4.77 -2.94 -14.77
CA ALA A 167 -5.24 -1.79 -13.99
C ALA A 167 -6.34 -1.03 -14.74
N ASP A 168 -7.25 -0.40 -14.00
CA ASP A 168 -8.31 0.43 -14.60
C ASP A 168 -7.77 1.81 -14.99
N TYR A 169 -6.83 2.33 -14.19
CA TYR A 169 -6.19 3.62 -14.42
C TYR A 169 -4.68 3.59 -14.23
N THR A 170 -3.99 4.49 -14.93
CA THR A 170 -2.57 4.79 -14.69
C THR A 170 -2.37 6.29 -14.59
N CYS A 171 -1.62 6.74 -13.60
CA CYS A 171 -1.33 8.16 -13.38
C CYS A 171 0.10 8.35 -12.84
N ASP A 172 0.54 9.60 -12.66
CA ASP A 172 1.93 9.87 -12.33
C ASP A 172 2.21 9.61 -10.85
N SER A 173 1.29 9.98 -9.97
CA SER A 173 1.42 9.74 -8.54
C SER A 173 0.08 9.59 -7.83
N LEU A 174 0.12 9.29 -6.53
CA LEU A 174 -1.08 9.26 -5.69
C LEU A 174 -1.86 10.60 -5.71
N ALA A 175 -1.18 11.72 -5.97
CA ALA A 175 -1.79 13.04 -6.03
C ALA A 175 -2.89 13.16 -7.10
N ASP A 176 -2.80 12.37 -8.17
CA ASP A 176 -3.71 12.44 -9.31
C ASP A 176 -4.95 11.56 -9.12
N VAL A 177 -4.86 10.56 -8.25
CA VAL A 177 -5.89 9.53 -8.07
C VAL A 177 -7.26 10.10 -7.65
N PRO A 178 -7.37 11.10 -6.75
CA PRO A 178 -8.67 11.69 -6.43
C PRO A 178 -9.42 12.28 -7.64
N ALA A 179 -8.74 12.67 -8.72
CA ALA A 179 -9.42 13.18 -9.91
C ALA A 179 -10.02 12.07 -10.80
N LEU A 180 -9.65 10.81 -10.54
CA LEU A 180 -10.08 9.63 -11.31
C LEU A 180 -11.28 8.91 -10.68
N LEU A 181 -11.57 9.20 -9.41
CA LEU A 181 -12.65 8.63 -8.59
C LEU A 181 -13.81 9.62 -8.45
#